data_AF-A0A6A4U6X3-F1
#
_entry.id   AF-A0A6A4U6X3-F1
#
_cell.length_a   1.000
_cell.length_b   1.000
_cell.length_c   1.000
_cell.angle_alpha   90.00
_cell.angle_beta   90.00
_cell.angle_gamma   90.00
#
_symmetry.space_group_name_H-M   'P 1'
#
loop_
_entity.id
_entity.type
_entity.pdbx_description
1 polymer ?
#
loop_
_entity_poly.entity_id
_entity_poly.type
_entity_poly.pdbx_seq_one_letter_code
_entity_poly.pdbx_strand_id
1 'polypeptide(L)'
;MIRTLFLLGLVAPLPALAQDADPSNQLIEGFVACAMGEGLPDKTVTTLGLYGWTHEEDAEMGVANFQPGVGTETFAYMSLTPGYCHVESTSLGTARALELLGYLSFSGQVSLDSAETDENGCTTATLSNGVVAVITSGGNDPVCTSDQNSGVRFYFGDGQ
;
A
#
# COMPACT_ATOMS: atom_id res chain seq x y z
N MET A 1 36.99 -3.78 50.02
CA MET A 1 36.55 -2.67 49.15
C MET A 1 36.00 -3.26 47.86
N ILE A 2 34.95 -2.64 47.34
CA ILE A 2 33.86 -3.23 46.55
C ILE A 2 34.27 -3.69 45.15
N ARG A 3 33.85 -4.91 44.79
CA ARG A 3 33.88 -5.49 43.44
C ARG A 3 32.82 -4.78 42.58
N THR A 4 33.24 -4.03 41.57
CA THR A 4 32.34 -3.43 40.58
C THR A 4 31.94 -4.51 39.57
N LEU A 5 30.69 -4.97 39.66
CA LEU A 5 30.05 -5.80 38.63
C LEU A 5 29.62 -4.88 37.48
N PHE A 6 30.23 -5.04 36.31
CA PHE A 6 29.70 -4.49 35.06
C PHE A 6 28.50 -5.35 34.62
N LEU A 7 27.28 -4.90 34.89
CA LEU A 7 26.10 -5.42 34.19
C LEU A 7 26.09 -4.80 32.79
N LEU A 8 26.61 -5.54 31.80
CA LEU A 8 26.22 -5.33 30.41
C LEU A 8 24.75 -5.73 30.29
N GLY A 9 23.87 -4.74 30.29
CA GLY A 9 22.48 -4.93 29.88
C GLY A 9 22.47 -5.28 28.40
N LEU A 10 22.17 -6.56 28.08
CA LEU A 10 21.67 -6.94 26.78
C LEU A 10 20.35 -6.20 26.57
N VAL A 11 20.40 -5.06 25.89
CA VAL A 11 19.25 -4.57 25.13
C VAL A 11 19.12 -5.53 23.96
N ALA A 12 18.45 -6.66 24.17
CA ALA A 12 17.96 -7.44 23.05
C ALA A 12 17.05 -6.49 22.25
N PRO A 13 17.30 -6.25 20.96
CA PRO A 13 16.32 -5.56 20.13
C PRO A 13 15.02 -6.35 20.30
N LEU A 14 13.97 -5.66 20.75
CA LEU A 14 12.62 -6.22 20.69
C LEU A 14 12.47 -6.82 19.30
N PRO A 15 11.90 -8.03 19.16
CA PRO A 15 11.60 -8.54 17.84
C PRO A 15 10.68 -7.51 17.18
N ALA A 16 11.24 -6.68 16.30
CA ALA A 16 10.46 -6.11 15.22
C ALA A 16 9.74 -7.31 14.64
N LEU A 17 8.40 -7.31 14.68
CA LEU A 17 7.65 -8.31 13.94
C LEU A 17 8.21 -8.22 12.52
N ALA A 18 8.98 -9.24 12.13
CA ALA A 18 9.63 -9.21 10.84
C ALA A 18 8.49 -9.10 9.82
N GLN A 19 8.51 -8.03 9.03
CA GLN A 19 7.53 -7.85 7.98
C GLN A 19 7.48 -9.11 7.11
N ASP A 20 6.30 -9.51 6.69
CA ASP A 20 6.15 -10.67 5.81
C ASP A 20 6.61 -10.31 4.39
N ALA A 21 7.38 -11.19 3.76
CA ALA A 21 7.83 -11.04 2.38
C ALA A 21 6.79 -11.51 1.35
N ASP A 22 5.66 -12.08 1.78
CA ASP A 22 4.56 -12.46 0.89
C ASP A 22 3.95 -11.22 0.21
N PRO A 23 4.00 -11.11 -1.13
CA PRO A 23 3.45 -9.97 -1.86
C PRO A 23 1.95 -9.74 -1.64
N SER A 24 1.18 -10.78 -1.30
CA SER A 24 -0.25 -10.63 -0.97
C SER A 24 -0.45 -9.84 0.32
N ASN A 25 0.38 -10.10 1.33
CA ASN A 25 0.31 -9.41 2.61
C ASN A 25 0.79 -7.97 2.45
N GLN A 26 1.85 -7.75 1.66
CA GLN A 26 2.33 -6.41 1.35
C GLN A 26 1.33 -5.58 0.53
N LEU A 27 0.62 -6.18 -0.44
CA LEU A 27 -0.47 -5.50 -1.12
C LEU A 27 -1.57 -5.07 -0.15
N ILE A 28 -1.95 -5.94 0.79
CA ILE A 28 -2.91 -5.59 1.86
C ILE A 28 -2.41 -4.39 2.66
N GLU A 29 -1.15 -4.40 3.12
CA GLU A 29 -0.54 -3.29 3.87
C GLU A 29 -0.61 -1.97 3.08
N GLY A 30 -0.26 -2.02 1.80
CA GLY A 30 -0.34 -0.88 0.87
C GLY A 30 -1.77 -0.38 0.68
N PHE A 31 -2.72 -1.29 0.41
CA PHE A 31 -4.12 -0.94 0.19
C PHE A 31 -4.73 -0.28 1.42
N VAL A 32 -4.45 -0.80 2.62
CA VAL A 32 -4.88 -0.21 3.89
C VAL A 32 -4.31 1.20 4.03
N ALA A 33 -3.00 1.37 3.81
CA ALA A 33 -2.35 2.66 3.94
C ALA A 33 -2.82 3.70 2.92
N CYS A 34 -3.07 3.30 1.67
CA CYS A 34 -3.65 4.20 0.68
C CYS A 34 -5.12 4.51 1.03
N ALA A 35 -5.97 3.50 1.24
CA ALA A 35 -7.39 3.69 1.51
C ALA A 35 -7.66 4.54 2.77
N MET A 36 -6.88 4.33 3.84
CA MET A 36 -7.01 5.03 5.12
C MET A 36 -6.14 6.28 5.22
N GLY A 37 -5.21 6.49 4.30
CA GLY A 37 -4.31 7.64 4.26
C GLY A 37 -5.01 8.95 3.94
N GLU A 38 -6.26 8.91 3.44
CA GLU A 38 -7.05 10.09 3.04
C GLU A 38 -6.33 10.98 2.01
N GLY A 39 -5.41 10.40 1.23
CA GLY A 39 -4.56 11.12 0.29
C GLY A 39 -3.51 12.00 0.96
N LEU A 40 -3.32 11.91 2.28
CA LEU A 40 -2.37 12.73 3.03
C LEU A 40 -1.03 11.99 3.19
N PRO A 41 0.09 12.52 2.68
CA PRO A 41 1.41 11.87 2.75
C PRO A 41 1.81 11.42 4.15
N ASP A 42 1.72 12.31 5.15
CA ASP A 42 2.10 12.00 6.53
C ASP A 42 1.32 10.81 7.11
N LYS A 43 0.03 10.68 6.76
CA LYS A 43 -0.82 9.57 7.24
C LYS A 43 -0.40 8.26 6.57
N THR A 44 -0.23 8.26 5.25
CA THR A 44 0.19 7.04 4.52
C THR A 44 1.60 6.60 4.93
N VAL A 45 2.56 7.53 5.08
CA VAL A 45 3.91 7.27 5.60
C VAL A 45 3.84 6.65 6.99
N THR A 46 3.05 7.23 7.90
CA THR A 46 2.90 6.71 9.25
C THR A 46 2.33 5.29 9.23
N THR A 47 1.27 5.04 8.45
CA THR A 47 0.63 3.71 8.37
C THR A 47 1.57 2.66 7.78
N LEU A 48 2.24 2.96 6.66
CA LEU A 48 3.21 2.05 6.04
C LEU A 48 4.41 1.79 6.96
N GLY A 49 4.86 2.81 7.71
CA GLY A 49 5.92 2.66 8.70
C GLY A 49 5.59 1.67 9.83
N LEU A 50 4.31 1.53 10.21
CA LEU A 50 3.88 0.51 11.19
C LEU A 50 4.06 -0.92 10.66
N TYR A 51 4.02 -1.10 9.33
CA TYR A 51 4.28 -2.38 8.66
C TYR A 51 5.76 -2.60 8.33
N GLY A 52 6.63 -1.66 8.68
CA GLY A 52 8.07 -1.76 8.41
C GLY A 52 8.49 -1.36 7.00
N TRP A 53 7.60 -0.69 6.25
CA TRP A 53 7.98 -0.07 4.97
C TRP A 53 8.88 1.13 5.20
N THR A 54 9.71 1.38 4.21
CA THR A 54 10.57 2.56 4.11
C THR A 54 10.05 3.46 3.00
N HIS A 55 10.45 4.74 3.02
CA HIS A 55 10.08 5.68 1.98
C HIS A 55 11.22 6.63 1.63
N GLU A 56 11.17 7.13 0.40
CA GLU A 56 12.03 8.18 -0.11
C GLU A 56 11.17 9.18 -0.90
N GLU A 57 11.32 10.47 -0.59
CA GLU A 57 10.67 11.53 -1.35
C GLU A 57 11.47 11.87 -2.61
N ASP A 58 10.79 11.87 -3.75
CA ASP A 58 11.29 12.43 -5.01
C ASP A 58 10.56 13.75 -5.27
N ALA A 59 11.16 14.84 -4.81
CA ALA A 59 10.60 16.18 -4.96
C ALA A 59 10.57 16.67 -6.42
N GLU A 60 11.39 16.10 -7.31
CA GLU A 60 11.40 16.43 -8.74
C GLU A 60 10.16 15.82 -9.42
N MET A 61 9.85 14.58 -9.08
CA MET A 61 8.67 13.87 -9.57
C MET A 61 7.39 14.20 -8.78
N GLY A 62 7.52 14.88 -7.63
CA GLY A 62 6.39 15.26 -6.78
C GLY A 62 5.73 14.06 -6.09
N VAL A 63 6.49 13.00 -5.80
CA VAL A 63 5.99 11.76 -5.19
C VAL A 63 6.82 11.31 -3.99
N ALA A 64 6.21 10.55 -3.09
CA ALA A 64 6.91 9.70 -2.13
C ALA A 64 6.84 8.25 -2.62
N ASN A 65 8.00 7.60 -2.73
CA ASN A 65 8.13 6.20 -3.09
C ASN A 65 8.26 5.35 -1.84
N PHE A 66 7.58 4.21 -1.80
CA PHE A 66 7.56 3.29 -0.66
C PHE A 66 8.01 1.91 -1.08
N GLN A 67 8.85 1.31 -0.25
CA GLN A 67 9.34 -0.06 -0.41
C GLN A 67 9.14 -0.82 0.90
N PRO A 68 8.69 -2.08 0.86
CA PRO A 68 8.69 -2.92 2.04
C PRO A 68 10.13 -3.10 2.55
N GLY A 69 10.31 -3.27 3.85
CA GLY A 69 11.61 -3.57 4.45
C GLY A 69 12.17 -4.95 4.08
N VAL A 70 11.31 -5.85 3.57
CA VAL A 70 11.70 -7.15 2.99
C VAL A 70 10.88 -7.45 1.73
N GLY A 71 11.42 -8.29 0.84
CA GLY A 71 10.79 -8.54 -0.46
C GLY A 71 10.95 -7.37 -1.43
N THR A 72 10.70 -7.62 -2.70
CA THR A 72 10.92 -6.63 -3.79
C THR A 72 9.81 -6.63 -4.83
N GLU A 73 8.79 -7.47 -4.63
CA GLU A 73 7.73 -7.71 -5.61
C GLU A 73 6.51 -6.81 -5.41
N THR A 74 6.56 -5.91 -4.43
CA THR A 74 5.52 -4.95 -4.09
C THR A 74 6.15 -3.61 -3.81
N PHE A 75 5.54 -2.54 -4.27
CA PHE A 75 5.93 -1.18 -3.95
C PHE A 75 4.72 -0.26 -3.98
N ALA A 76 4.85 0.93 -3.44
CA ALA A 76 3.82 1.95 -3.53
C ALA A 76 4.46 3.29 -3.85
N TYR A 77 3.67 4.22 -4.38
CA TYR A 77 4.05 5.62 -4.47
C TYR A 77 2.82 6.48 -4.33
N MET A 78 3.00 7.70 -3.83
CA MET A 78 1.89 8.64 -3.67
C MET A 78 2.34 10.05 -4.03
N SER A 79 1.40 10.90 -4.43
CA SER A 79 1.71 12.31 -4.65
C SER A 79 2.07 12.99 -3.33
N LEU A 80 3.05 13.89 -3.35
CA LEU A 80 3.36 14.79 -2.22
C LEU A 80 2.26 15.84 -1.99
N THR A 81 1.35 15.99 -2.95
CA THR A 81 0.12 16.77 -2.79
C THR A 81 -1.08 15.83 -2.64
N PRO A 82 -2.12 16.22 -1.90
CA PRO A 82 -3.28 15.34 -1.73
C PRO A 82 -3.95 14.97 -3.05
N GLY A 83 -4.25 13.68 -3.24
CA GLY A 83 -5.10 13.26 -4.37
C GLY A 83 -4.83 11.86 -4.96
N TYR A 84 -3.67 11.25 -4.69
CA TYR A 84 -3.28 10.02 -5.38
C TYR A 84 -2.34 9.11 -4.57
N CYS A 85 -2.64 7.82 -4.54
CA CYS A 85 -1.80 6.76 -3.97
C CYS A 85 -1.88 5.50 -4.83
N HIS A 86 -0.76 4.88 -5.16
CA HIS A 86 -0.66 3.70 -6.00
C HIS A 86 0.09 2.60 -5.27
N VAL A 87 -0.43 1.38 -5.37
CA VAL A 87 0.25 0.17 -4.87
C VAL A 87 0.37 -0.80 -6.02
N GLU A 88 1.58 -1.31 -6.25
CA GLU A 88 1.90 -2.20 -7.35
C GLU A 88 2.45 -3.52 -6.82
N SER A 89 2.12 -4.61 -7.52
CA SER A 89 2.85 -5.86 -7.44
C SER A 89 3.35 -6.30 -8.81
N THR A 90 4.61 -6.72 -8.87
CA THR A 90 5.26 -7.25 -10.08
C THR A 90 5.07 -8.75 -10.27
N SER A 91 4.45 -9.44 -9.31
CA SER A 91 4.30 -10.90 -9.32
C SER A 91 2.85 -11.38 -9.15
N LEU A 92 1.92 -10.50 -8.76
CA LEU A 92 0.52 -10.84 -8.56
C LEU A 92 -0.36 -10.15 -9.60
N GLY A 93 -1.15 -10.95 -10.34
CA GLY A 93 -2.10 -10.47 -11.34
C GLY A 93 -3.28 -9.67 -10.77
N THR A 94 -4.03 -9.02 -11.67
CA THR A 94 -5.16 -8.15 -11.33
C THR A 94 -6.29 -8.88 -10.61
N ALA A 95 -6.53 -10.15 -10.96
CA ALA A 95 -7.51 -10.99 -10.27
C ALA A 95 -7.17 -11.14 -8.77
N ARG A 96 -5.88 -11.32 -8.45
CA ARG A 96 -5.43 -11.44 -7.06
C ARG A 96 -5.54 -10.10 -6.31
N ALA A 97 -5.19 -8.99 -6.95
CA ALA A 97 -5.38 -7.66 -6.35
C ALA A 97 -6.85 -7.38 -6.02
N LEU A 98 -7.77 -7.76 -6.93
CA LEU A 98 -9.21 -7.62 -6.72
C LEU A 98 -9.71 -8.48 -5.55
N GLU A 99 -9.26 -9.74 -5.45
CA GLU A 99 -9.57 -10.61 -4.31
C GLU A 99 -9.12 -10.00 -2.99
N LEU A 100 -7.92 -9.43 -2.95
CA LEU A 100 -7.36 -8.82 -1.74
C LEU A 100 -8.10 -7.55 -1.33
N LEU A 101 -8.49 -6.70 -2.29
CA LEU A 101 -9.35 -5.55 -2.00
C LEU A 101 -10.73 -6.00 -1.47
N GLY A 102 -11.32 -7.05 -2.06
CA GLY A 102 -12.55 -7.67 -1.57
C GLY A 102 -12.40 -8.24 -0.16
N TYR A 103 -11.24 -8.83 0.16
CA TYR A 103 -10.93 -9.31 1.51
C TYR A 103 -10.87 -8.18 2.54
N LEU A 104 -10.32 -7.01 2.18
CA LEU A 104 -10.33 -5.84 3.08
C LEU A 104 -11.75 -5.37 3.40
N SER A 105 -12.65 -5.43 2.41
CA SER A 105 -14.06 -5.13 2.64
C SER A 105 -14.72 -6.17 3.54
N PHE A 106 -14.49 -7.46 3.26
CA PHE A 106 -15.07 -8.56 4.04
C PHE A 106 -14.58 -8.56 5.51
N SER A 107 -13.31 -8.23 5.73
CA SER A 107 -12.72 -8.13 7.08
C SER A 107 -13.10 -6.86 7.83
N GLY A 108 -13.79 -5.91 7.17
CA GLY A 108 -14.22 -4.65 7.75
C GLY A 108 -13.11 -3.61 7.90
N GLN A 109 -11.95 -3.80 7.26
CA GLN A 109 -10.87 -2.80 7.26
C GLN A 109 -11.19 -1.63 6.34
N VAL A 110 -11.86 -1.90 5.21
CA VAL A 110 -12.48 -0.88 4.37
C VAL A 110 -13.97 -1.21 4.22
N SER A 111 -14.78 -0.23 3.83
CA SER A 111 -16.17 -0.47 3.44
C SER A 111 -16.31 -0.10 1.97
N LEU A 112 -16.96 -0.96 1.19
CA LEU A 112 -17.24 -0.76 -0.24
C LEU A 112 -18.67 -0.27 -0.41
N ASP A 113 -18.83 0.85 -1.11
CA ASP A 113 -20.14 1.37 -1.52
C ASP A 113 -20.56 0.78 -2.87
N SER A 114 -19.64 0.74 -3.84
CA SER A 114 -19.90 0.17 -5.16
C SER A 114 -18.64 -0.46 -5.77
N ALA A 115 -18.84 -1.39 -6.69
CA ALA A 115 -17.82 -1.92 -7.56
C ALA A 115 -18.40 -2.02 -8.98
N GLU A 116 -17.76 -1.35 -9.93
CA GLU A 116 -18.24 -1.18 -11.29
C GLU A 116 -17.11 -1.39 -12.30
N THR A 117 -17.47 -1.49 -13.57
CA THR A 117 -16.52 -1.49 -14.69
C THR A 117 -16.57 -0.10 -15.33
N ASP A 118 -15.43 0.57 -15.45
CA ASP A 118 -15.33 1.88 -16.07
C ASP A 118 -15.47 1.84 -17.60
N GLU A 119 -15.44 3.00 -18.26
CA GLU A 119 -15.54 3.13 -19.72
C GLU A 119 -14.43 2.41 -20.48
N ASN A 120 -13.28 2.18 -19.82
CA ASN A 120 -12.12 1.49 -20.38
C ASN A 120 -12.16 -0.03 -20.14
N GLY A 121 -13.15 -0.52 -19.40
CA GLY A 121 -13.29 -1.95 -19.06
C GLY A 121 -12.56 -2.36 -17.77
N CYS A 122 -12.05 -1.41 -17.00
CA CYS A 122 -11.29 -1.68 -15.78
C CYS A 122 -12.22 -1.69 -14.55
N THR A 123 -11.91 -2.55 -13.58
CA THR A 123 -12.68 -2.60 -12.32
C THR A 123 -12.34 -1.38 -11.47
N THR A 124 -13.39 -0.69 -11.04
CA THR A 124 -13.33 0.46 -10.13
C THR A 124 -14.17 0.18 -8.90
N ALA A 125 -13.62 0.43 -7.73
CA ALA A 125 -14.28 0.24 -6.43
C ALA A 125 -14.36 1.57 -5.69
N THR A 126 -15.56 1.98 -5.32
CA THR A 126 -15.78 3.16 -4.48
C THR A 126 -15.88 2.72 -3.03
N LEU A 127 -14.99 3.25 -2.18
CA LEU A 127 -14.99 3.00 -0.75
C LEU A 127 -15.97 3.97 -0.05
N SER A 128 -16.51 3.60 1.11
CA SER A 128 -17.49 4.41 1.85
C SER A 128 -16.97 5.75 2.37
N ASN A 129 -15.66 5.98 2.31
CA ASN A 129 -15.04 7.28 2.57
C ASN A 129 -14.86 8.13 1.30
N GLY A 130 -15.45 7.71 0.17
CA GLY A 130 -15.38 8.40 -1.12
C GLY A 130 -14.11 8.14 -1.92
N VAL A 131 -13.20 7.31 -1.43
CA VAL A 131 -11.98 6.94 -2.16
C VAL A 131 -12.33 6.02 -3.31
N VAL A 132 -11.79 6.30 -4.49
CA VAL A 132 -11.98 5.47 -5.68
C VAL A 132 -10.72 4.66 -5.94
N ALA A 133 -10.83 3.33 -5.92
CA ALA A 133 -9.76 2.41 -6.24
C ALA A 133 -9.94 1.83 -7.65
N VAL A 134 -8.99 2.06 -8.55
CA VAL A 134 -8.98 1.51 -9.92
C VAL A 134 -7.93 0.42 -10.01
N ILE A 135 -8.35 -0.78 -10.45
CA ILE A 135 -7.51 -1.97 -10.55
C ILE A 135 -7.09 -2.18 -12.00
N THR A 136 -5.78 -2.25 -12.23
CA THR A 136 -5.17 -2.49 -13.55
C THR A 136 -3.92 -3.37 -13.42
N SER A 137 -3.25 -3.67 -14.53
CA SER A 137 -1.85 -4.14 -14.52
C SER A 137 -0.91 -3.07 -13.94
N GLY A 138 0.31 -3.48 -13.58
CA GLY A 138 1.38 -2.54 -13.20
C GLY A 138 1.95 -1.76 -14.39
N GLY A 139 2.87 -0.84 -14.10
CA GLY A 139 3.63 -0.08 -15.11
C GLY A 139 2.98 1.22 -15.62
N ASN A 140 3.67 1.86 -16.58
CA ASN A 140 3.31 3.19 -17.10
C ASN A 140 2.09 3.18 -18.04
N ASP A 141 1.91 2.09 -18.80
CA ASP A 141 0.81 1.92 -19.75
C ASP A 141 -0.07 0.74 -19.28
N PRO A 142 -0.85 0.92 -18.19
CA PRO A 142 -1.59 -0.17 -17.59
C PRO A 142 -2.76 -0.63 -18.47
N VAL A 143 -3.04 -1.93 -18.44
CA VAL A 143 -4.23 -2.56 -19.03
C VAL A 143 -5.15 -3.11 -17.94
N CYS A 144 -6.43 -3.30 -18.23
CA CYS A 144 -7.41 -3.68 -17.19
C CYS A 144 -7.18 -5.08 -16.58
N THR A 145 -6.53 -6.00 -17.32
CA THR A 145 -6.31 -7.37 -16.85
C THR A 145 -4.88 -7.84 -17.12
N SER A 146 -4.28 -8.49 -16.15
CA SER A 146 -2.95 -9.11 -16.25
C SER A 146 -2.87 -10.29 -15.28
N ASP A 147 -2.32 -11.41 -15.73
CA ASP A 147 -2.07 -12.57 -14.87
C ASP A 147 -0.74 -12.45 -14.10
N GLN A 148 0.11 -11.49 -14.47
CA GLN A 148 1.51 -11.42 -14.01
C GLN A 148 1.76 -10.31 -12.98
N ASN A 149 1.01 -9.21 -13.07
CA ASN A 149 1.22 -8.03 -12.24
C ASN A 149 -0.08 -7.25 -12.05
N SER A 150 -0.07 -6.32 -11.10
CA SER A 150 -1.23 -5.51 -10.77
C SER A 150 -0.81 -4.17 -10.20
N GLY A 151 -1.63 -3.16 -10.44
CA GLY A 151 -1.56 -1.85 -9.82
C GLY A 151 -2.95 -1.45 -9.35
N VAL A 152 -3.05 -0.91 -8.14
CA VAL A 152 -4.28 -0.36 -7.60
C VAL A 152 -4.05 1.12 -7.29
N ARG A 153 -4.80 1.98 -7.99
CA ARG A 153 -4.73 3.43 -7.87
C ARG A 153 -5.90 3.95 -7.04
N PHE A 154 -5.60 4.60 -5.93
CA PHE A 154 -6.54 5.23 -5.03
C PHE A 154 -6.57 6.74 -5.31
N TYR A 155 -7.75 7.25 -5.63
CA TYR A 155 -8.01 8.66 -5.91
C TYR A 155 -8.86 9.27 -4.79
N PHE A 156 -8.54 10.51 -4.41
CA PHE A 156 -9.18 11.22 -3.30
C PHE A 156 -9.78 12.55 -3.79
N GLY A 157 -11.07 12.77 -3.54
CA GLY A 157 -11.82 13.95 -4.02
C GLY A 157 -12.39 13.78 -5.43
N ASP A 158 -12.97 14.85 -6.00
CA ASP A 158 -13.62 14.88 -7.33
C ASP A 158 -12.62 14.72 -8.52
N GLY A 159 -11.45 14.14 -8.29
CA GLY A 159 -10.39 13.94 -9.29
C GLY A 159 -10.66 12.79 -10.27
N GLN A 160 -11.88 12.72 -10.80
CA GLN A 160 -12.19 12.02 -12.06
C GLN A 160 -12.32 13.04 -13.19
#